data_AF-G0EC53-F1
#
_entry.id   AF-G0EC53-F1
#
_cell.length_a   1.000
_cell.length_b   1.000
_cell.length_c   1.000
_cell.angle_alpha   90.00
_cell.angle_beta   90.00
_cell.angle_gamma   90.00
#
_symmetry.space_group_name_H-M   'P 1'
#
loop_
_entity.id
_entity.type
_entity.pdbx_description
1 polymer ?
#
loop_
_entity_poly.entity_id
_entity_poly.type
_entity_poly.pdbx_seq_one_letter_code
_entity_poly.pdbx_strand_id
1 'polypeptide(L)' 'MPGTQKSQSSGGLLSKEELLQLLRPTVEEEAIVEVKGDIAVLKTASGAQALLPIREVCKIAERFNLKLRGYRCRK' A
#
# COMPACT_ATOMS: atom_id res chain seq x y z
N MET A 1 38.48 -35.38 16.64
CA MET A 1 37.10 -34.93 16.93
C MET A 1 36.42 -34.65 15.60
N PRO A 2 35.39 -35.41 15.21
CA PRO A 2 34.68 -35.20 13.95
C PRO A 2 33.54 -34.19 14.15
N GLY A 3 33.14 -33.52 13.06
CA GLY A 3 31.78 -32.98 12.94
C GLY A 3 31.68 -31.50 12.61
N THR A 4 32.13 -31.12 11.42
CA THR A 4 31.59 -29.99 10.66
C THR A 4 30.06 -30.04 10.66
N GLN A 5 29.37 -29.08 11.25
CA GLN A 5 27.91 -28.95 11.08
C GLN A 5 27.58 -28.03 9.90
N LYS A 6 26.79 -28.64 9.02
CA LYS A 6 26.30 -28.16 7.73
C LYS A 6 25.34 -26.98 7.89
N SER A 7 25.51 -26.03 6.98
CA SER A 7 24.47 -25.31 6.24
C SER A 7 23.02 -25.69 6.55
N GLN A 8 22.23 -24.71 7.01
CA GLN A 8 20.79 -24.65 6.79
C GLN A 8 20.45 -23.25 6.27
N SER A 9 20.60 -23.06 4.96
CA SER A 9 19.94 -21.96 4.25
C SER A 9 18.46 -22.29 4.14
N SER A 10 17.66 -21.77 5.07
CA SER A 10 16.20 -21.84 5.06
C SER A 10 15.63 -20.98 3.92
N GLY A 11 15.77 -21.43 2.69
CA GLY A 11 15.12 -20.84 1.51
C GLY A 11 13.65 -21.24 1.47
N GLY A 12 12.82 -20.65 2.34
CA GLY A 12 11.37 -20.81 2.30
C GLY A 12 10.77 -19.94 1.19
N LEU A 13 10.09 -20.55 0.22
CA LEU A 13 9.21 -19.81 -0.70
C LEU A 13 8.04 -19.26 0.11
N LEU A 14 7.96 -17.94 0.23
CA LEU A 14 6.82 -17.25 0.84
C LEU A 14 5.53 -17.66 0.14
N SER A 15 4.49 -17.97 0.91
CA SER A 15 3.15 -18.18 0.38
C SER A 15 2.63 -16.90 -0.29
N LYS A 16 1.66 -17.04 -1.20
CA LYS A 16 1.06 -15.91 -1.91
C LYS A 16 0.44 -14.90 -0.94
N GLU A 17 -0.11 -15.41 0.16
CA GLU A 17 -0.73 -14.64 1.22
C GLU A 17 0.30 -13.84 2.03
N GLU A 18 1.47 -14.41 2.32
CA GLU A 18 2.57 -13.70 2.98
C GLU A 18 3.19 -12.63 2.08
N LEU A 19 3.36 -12.91 0.78
CA LEU A 19 3.79 -11.92 -0.21
C LEU A 19 2.81 -10.74 -0.30
N LEU A 20 1.50 -11.02 -0.28
CA LEU A 20 0.47 -9.99 -0.28
C LEU A 20 0.49 -9.11 0.98
N GLN A 21 0.86 -9.67 2.14
CA GLN A 21 1.01 -8.89 3.37
C GLN A 21 2.24 -7.99 3.34
N LEU A 22 3.35 -8.42 2.74
CA LEU A 22 4.54 -7.59 2.54
C LEU A 22 4.32 -6.45 1.54
N LEU A 23 3.42 -6.63 0.58
CA LEU A 23 3.08 -5.63 -0.43
C LEU A 23 2.06 -4.59 0.05
N ARG A 24 1.39 -4.80 1.19
CA ARG A 24 0.53 -3.78 1.79
C ARG A 24 1.41 -2.77 2.53
N PRO A 25 1.28 -1.46 2.24
CA PRO A 25 1.95 -0.45 3.02
C PRO A 25 1.50 -0.57 4.48
N THR A 26 2.42 -0.97 5.36
CA THR A 26 2.16 -1.09 6.80
C THR A 26 2.16 0.28 7.49
N VAL A 27 2.76 1.28 6.86
CA VAL A 27 2.83 2.66 7.33
C VAL A 27 1.68 3.45 6.73
N GLU A 28 0.92 4.14 7.57
CA GLU A 28 -0.10 5.10 7.12
C GLU A 28 0.61 6.29 6.45
N GLU A 29 0.26 6.59 5.20
CA GLU A 29 0.84 7.72 4.45
C GLU A 29 -0.20 8.81 4.20
N GLU A 30 0.19 10.08 4.39
CA GLU A 30 -0.70 11.19 4.06
C GLU A 30 -0.84 11.39 2.55
N ALA A 31 -2.07 11.63 2.12
CA ALA A 31 -2.38 11.96 0.73
C ALA A 31 -3.36 13.14 0.64
N ILE A 32 -3.11 14.04 -0.31
CA ILE A 32 -4.00 15.13 -0.66
C ILE A 32 -4.84 14.69 -1.85
N VAL A 33 -6.14 15.01 -1.80
CA VAL A 33 -7.08 14.71 -2.88
C VAL A 33 -7.64 16.01 -3.44
N GLU A 34 -7.43 16.23 -4.74
CA GLU A 34 -8.02 17.33 -5.50
C GLU A 34 -9.11 16.77 -6.43
N VAL A 35 -10.35 17.23 -6.31
CA VAL A 35 -11.47 16.77 -7.16
C VAL A 35 -11.70 17.75 -8.30
N LYS A 36 -11.78 17.23 -9.53
CA LYS A 36 -12.09 17.96 -10.76
C LYS A 36 -13.21 17.24 -11.51
N GLY A 37 -14.45 17.63 -11.23
CA GLY A 37 -15.63 16.93 -11.74
C GLY A 37 -15.69 15.49 -11.23
N ASP A 38 -15.76 14.52 -12.14
CA ASP A 38 -15.84 13.09 -11.83
C ASP A 38 -14.48 12.39 -11.63
N ILE A 39 -13.38 13.17 -11.67
CA ILE A 39 -12.02 12.66 -11.49
C ILE A 39 -11.40 13.28 -10.24
N ALA A 40 -10.67 12.46 -9.49
CA ALA A 40 -9.83 12.86 -8.38
C ALA A 40 -8.34 12.68 -8.73
N VAL A 41 -7.54 13.67 -8.34
CA VAL A 41 -6.08 13.59 -8.33
C VAL A 41 -5.65 13.31 -6.90
N LEU A 42 -5.00 12.18 -6.67
CA LEU A 42 -4.43 11.82 -5.38
C LEU A 42 -2.92 12.03 -5.45
N LYS A 43 -2.36 12.76 -4.48
CA LYS A 43 -0.92 12.98 -4.34
C LYS A 43 -0.48 12.60 -2.93
N THR A 44 0.46 11.68 -2.81
CA THR A 44 1.00 11.25 -1.52
C THR A 44 2.17 12.13 -1.08
N ALA A 45 2.52 12.07 0.20
CA ALA A 45 3.68 12.80 0.75
C ALA A 45 5.02 12.36 0.14
N SER A 46 5.15 11.10 -0.27
CA SER A 46 6.30 10.57 -1.02
C SER A 46 6.38 11.06 -2.47
N GLY A 47 5.37 11.78 -2.95
CA GLY A 47 5.31 12.32 -4.30
C GLY A 47 4.67 11.39 -5.34
N ALA A 48 4.15 10.22 -4.93
CA ALA A 48 3.37 9.38 -5.82
C ALA A 48 2.05 10.07 -6.19
N GLN A 49 1.61 9.90 -7.43
CA GLN A 49 0.39 10.52 -7.93
C GLN A 49 -0.48 9.51 -8.66
N ALA A 50 -1.79 9.63 -8.49
CA ALA A 50 -2.77 8.81 -9.18
C ALA A 50 -3.95 9.67 -9.67
N LEU A 51 -4.45 9.33 -10.86
CA LEU A 51 -5.69 9.84 -11.42
C LEU A 51 -6.72 8.72 -11.39
N LEU A 52 -7.85 8.98 -10.75
CA LEU A 52 -8.88 7.97 -10.54
C LEU A 52 -10.27 8.59 -10.48
N PRO A 53 -11.33 7.82 -10.81
CA PRO A 53 -12.69 8.27 -10.56
C PRO A 53 -12.92 8.57 -9.07
N ILE A 54 -13.71 9.60 -8.74
CA ILE A 54 -14.00 9.97 -7.34
C ILE A 54 -14.52 8.78 -6.50
N ARG A 55 -15.34 7.92 -7.11
CA ARG A 55 -15.90 6.72 -6.46
C ARG A 55 -14.85 5.68 -6.04
N GLU A 56 -13.66 5.69 -6.64
CA GLU A 56 -12.58 4.75 -6.32
C GLU A 56 -11.63 5.29 -5.24
N VAL A 57 -11.72 6.58 -4.88
CA VAL A 57 -10.75 7.24 -3.97
C VAL A 57 -10.63 6.51 -2.65
N CYS A 58 -11.75 6.16 -2.04
CA CYS A 58 -11.76 5.50 -0.73
C CYS A 58 -11.21 4.08 -0.79
N LYS A 59 -11.53 3.33 -1.85
CA LYS A 59 -11.04 1.97 -2.05
C LYS A 59 -9.53 1.95 -2.26
N ILE A 60 -9.01 2.92 -3.01
CA ILE A 60 -7.56 3.10 -3.18
C ILE A 60 -6.91 3.52 -1.86
N ALA A 61 -7.50 4.47 -1.14
CA ALA A 61 -6.98 4.90 0.15
C ALA A 61 -6.87 3.74 1.15
N GLU A 62 -7.90 2.91 1.28
CA GLU A 62 -7.88 1.74 2.16
C GLU A 62 -6.84 0.71 1.71
N ARG A 63 -6.76 0.42 0.41
CA ARG A 63 -5.83 -0.57 -0.14
C ARG A 63 -4.36 -0.19 0.09
N PHE A 64 -4.04 1.10 0.03
CA PHE A 64 -2.69 1.62 0.19
C PHE A 64 -2.46 2.26 1.56
N ASN A 65 -3.39 2.08 2.51
CA ASN A 65 -3.29 2.63 3.87
C ASN A 65 -3.03 4.14 3.88
N LEU A 66 -3.80 4.90 3.09
CA LEU A 66 -3.63 6.34 2.93
C LEU A 66 -4.57 7.13 3.84
N LYS A 67 -4.01 8.17 4.48
CA LYS A 67 -4.75 9.16 5.23
C LYS A 67 -5.09 10.37 4.36
N LEU A 68 -6.34 10.43 3.93
CA LEU A 68 -6.79 11.49 3.02
C LEU A 68 -6.98 12.83 3.76
N ARG A 69 -6.30 13.87 3.27
CA ARG A 69 -6.55 15.26 3.65
C ARG A 69 -7.46 15.93 2.61
N GLY A 70 -8.46 16.66 3.08
CA GLY A 70 -9.38 17.42 2.20
C GLY A 70 -10.49 16.59 1.55
N TYR A 71 -10.54 15.27 1.79
CA TYR A 71 -11.59 14.40 1.25
C TYR A 71 -12.09 13.44 2.32
N ARG A 72 -13.41 13.39 2.53
CA ARG A 72 -14.04 12.46 3.46
C ARG A 72 -14.70 11.32 2.69
N CYS A 73 -14.27 10.11 2.99
CA CYS A 73 -14.95 8.91 2.55
C CYS A 73 -16.33 8.84 3.19
N ARG A 74 -17.36 8.75 2.35
CA ARG A 74 -18.70 8.37 2.79
C ARG A 74 -18.72 6.85 2.86
N LYS A 75 -19.07 6.30 4.02
CA LYS A 75 -19.34 4.87 4.19
C LYS A 75 -20.61 4.50 3.46
#